data_AF-A0A7Y5EEN0-F1
#
_entry.id   AF-A0A7Y5EEN0-F1
#
_cell.length_a   1.000
_cell.length_b   1.000
_cell.length_c   1.000
_cell.angle_alpha   90.00
_cell.angle_beta   90.00
_cell.angle_gamma   90.00
#
_symmetry.space_group_name_H-M   'P 1'
#
loop_
_entity.id
_entity.type
_entity.pdbx_description
1 polymer ?
#
loop_
_entity_poly.entity_id
_entity_poly.type
_entity_poly.pdbx_seq_one_letter_code
_entity_poly.pdbx_strand_id
1 'polypeptide(L)'
;MNQLWKLLKRRGLPLVTRIGLAMPLLLVLGTVLMLVAIWWLGPQWEWREQRPLASTAHRSLASLVLVLVPLLCWLVVLRRRYIRLQAERKQAVAAELDSVLPLVRAQEKALDQGLSRFLDSAGGRRALYRLPWYLVIGDQHAGKSSLIDRTEQSFSLTRIDKAQARGRQAQPLAFPIGWWVSNDAVIIDPPGAFIRQESLAGSPTDDSGAPQLPPETPARLWQHLMDWLLRNRSQRALNGVLLVVDLPALLHGTPEERVALAHVLRTRLYEVSSQLGSRLPLYVVLTKFDLLDGFDQLYAGLSVSMREKMFGFTFRLDAIGTFDAWLKEY
;
A
#
# COMPACT_ATOMS: atom_id res chain seq x y z
N MET A 1 -22.10 -26.89 22.30
CA MET A 1 -22.14 -27.32 20.87
C MET A 1 -20.84 -27.09 20.08
N ASN A 2 -19.70 -26.73 20.70
CA ASN A 2 -18.46 -26.32 19.99
C ASN A 2 -17.25 -27.30 20.08
N GLN A 3 -17.37 -28.39 20.84
CA GLN A 3 -16.31 -29.40 21.02
C GLN A 3 -16.36 -30.49 19.92
N LEU A 4 -17.57 -30.96 19.58
CA LEU A 4 -17.80 -31.95 18.51
C LEU A 4 -17.38 -31.44 17.12
N TRP A 5 -17.61 -30.15 16.82
CA TRP A 5 -17.20 -29.54 15.55
C TRP A 5 -15.68 -29.47 15.40
N LYS A 6 -14.95 -29.22 16.50
CA LYS A 6 -13.47 -29.20 16.49
C LYS A 6 -12.88 -30.59 16.27
N LEU A 7 -13.48 -31.64 16.83
CA LEU A 7 -13.07 -33.03 16.62
C LEU A 7 -13.36 -33.51 15.19
N LEU A 8 -14.49 -33.11 14.61
CA LEU A 8 -14.86 -33.43 13.22
C LEU A 8 -13.87 -32.80 12.21
N LYS A 9 -13.47 -31.55 12.45
CA LYS A 9 -12.54 -30.82 11.57
C LYS A 9 -11.10 -31.37 11.63
N ARG A 10 -10.68 -31.90 12.78
CA ARG A 10 -9.32 -32.46 12.98
C ARG A 10 -9.15 -33.85 12.36
N ARG A 11 -10.23 -34.64 12.24
CA ARG A 11 -10.24 -35.96 11.57
C ARG A 11 -10.71 -35.93 10.11
N GLY A 12 -11.44 -34.90 9.68
CA GLY A 12 -11.93 -34.78 8.30
C GLY A 12 -10.90 -34.28 7.27
N LEU A 13 -9.91 -33.47 7.69
CA LEU A 13 -8.88 -32.95 6.77
C LEU A 13 -8.03 -34.02 6.07
N PRO A 14 -7.56 -35.12 6.72
CA PRO A 14 -6.83 -36.17 6.03
C PRO A 14 -7.72 -37.08 5.15
N LEU A 15 -9.05 -37.00 5.30
CA LEU A 15 -10.01 -37.73 4.48
C LEU A 15 -10.34 -36.97 3.18
N VAL A 16 -10.46 -35.64 3.23
CA VAL A 16 -10.68 -34.81 2.04
C VAL A 16 -9.49 -34.84 1.08
N THR A 17 -8.25 -34.94 1.59
CA THR A 17 -7.06 -35.11 0.73
C THR A 17 -6.99 -36.52 0.11
N ARG A 18 -7.48 -37.56 0.79
CA ARG A 18 -7.63 -38.92 0.23
C ARG A 18 -8.75 -39.01 -0.82
N ILE A 19 -9.84 -38.23 -0.66
CA ILE A 19 -10.91 -38.12 -1.66
C ILE A 19 -10.40 -37.49 -2.97
N GLY A 20 -9.46 -36.56 -2.90
CA GLY A 20 -8.84 -35.96 -4.10
C GLY A 20 -8.10 -36.96 -5.00
N LEU A 21 -7.58 -38.05 -4.43
CA LEU A 21 -6.94 -39.17 -5.14
C LEU A 21 -7.96 -40.24 -5.56
N ALA A 22 -9.04 -40.41 -4.80
CA ALA A 22 -10.11 -41.37 -5.09
C ALA A 22 -11.10 -40.89 -6.16
N MET A 23 -11.21 -39.57 -6.39
CA MET A 23 -12.11 -39.00 -7.39
C MET A 23 -11.87 -39.49 -8.84
N PRO A 24 -10.64 -39.51 -9.37
CA PRO A 24 -10.40 -40.09 -10.71
C PRO A 24 -10.68 -41.60 -10.74
N LEU A 25 -10.43 -42.32 -9.65
CA LEU A 25 -10.64 -43.76 -9.57
C LEU A 25 -12.14 -44.11 -9.55
N LEU A 26 -12.97 -43.31 -8.86
CA LEU A 26 -14.42 -43.41 -8.87
C LEU A 26 -15.03 -43.07 -10.23
N LEU A 27 -14.50 -42.05 -10.92
CA LEU A 27 -14.94 -41.70 -12.28
C LEU A 27 -14.63 -42.82 -13.28
N VAL A 28 -13.43 -43.42 -13.21
CA VAL A 28 -13.05 -44.57 -14.05
C VAL A 28 -13.91 -45.80 -13.74
N LEU A 29 -14.17 -46.08 -12.46
CA LEU A 29 -15.04 -47.18 -12.07
C LEU A 29 -16.50 -46.97 -12.55
N GLY A 30 -16.99 -45.74 -12.46
CA GLY A 30 -18.32 -45.35 -12.92
C GLY A 30 -18.48 -45.46 -14.44
N THR A 31 -17.48 -45.04 -15.22
CA THR A 31 -17.52 -45.18 -16.68
C THR A 31 -17.45 -46.64 -17.11
N VAL A 32 -16.67 -47.48 -16.43
CA VAL A 32 -16.63 -48.93 -16.67
C VAL A 32 -17.98 -49.59 -16.37
N LEU A 33 -18.63 -49.24 -15.26
CA LEU A 33 -19.97 -49.75 -14.92
C LEU A 33 -21.03 -49.32 -15.95
N MET A 34 -20.97 -48.07 -16.43
CA MET A 34 -21.88 -47.59 -17.47
C MET A 34 -21.63 -48.26 -18.83
N LEU A 35 -20.38 -48.55 -19.18
CA LEU A 35 -20.01 -49.34 -20.36
C LEU A 35 -20.63 -50.75 -20.32
N VAL A 36 -20.55 -51.41 -19.17
CA VAL A 36 -21.17 -52.73 -18.95
C VAL A 36 -22.70 -52.62 -19.07
N ALA A 37 -23.31 -51.58 -18.50
CA ALA A 37 -24.75 -51.34 -18.61
C ALA A 37 -25.20 -51.09 -20.07
N ILE A 38 -24.43 -50.35 -20.88
CA ILE A 38 -24.74 -50.11 -22.29
C ILE A 38 -24.70 -51.42 -23.10
N TRP A 39 -23.75 -52.32 -22.82
CA TRP A 39 -23.64 -53.60 -23.53
C TRP A 39 -24.68 -54.63 -23.06
N TRP A 40 -25.09 -54.59 -21.79
CA TRP A 40 -25.99 -55.59 -21.20
C TRP A 40 -27.46 -55.17 -21.21
N LEU A 41 -27.78 -53.91 -20.91
CA LEU A 41 -29.15 -53.35 -20.91
C LEU A 41 -29.51 -52.62 -22.20
N GLY A 42 -28.54 -52.13 -22.97
CA GLY A 42 -28.79 -51.45 -24.25
C GLY A 42 -29.62 -52.22 -25.29
N PRO A 43 -29.51 -53.56 -25.42
CA PRO A 43 -30.34 -54.33 -26.36
C PRO A 43 -31.82 -54.41 -25.97
N GLN A 44 -32.14 -54.28 -24.68
CA GLN A 44 -33.48 -54.48 -24.13
C GLN A 44 -34.24 -53.16 -23.95
N TRP A 45 -33.60 -52.03 -24.26
CA TRP A 45 -34.16 -50.70 -24.01
C TRP A 45 -34.88 -50.19 -25.26
N GLU A 46 -36.20 -50.22 -25.21
CA GLU A 46 -37.08 -49.60 -26.21
C GLU A 46 -37.48 -48.19 -25.77
N TRP A 47 -37.16 -47.19 -26.59
CA TRP A 47 -37.57 -45.82 -26.36
C TRP A 47 -38.32 -45.29 -27.60
N ARG A 48 -39.61 -44.98 -27.43
CA ARG A 48 -40.50 -44.46 -28.50
C ARG A 48 -40.53 -45.31 -29.78
N GLU A 49 -40.73 -46.63 -29.63
CA GLU A 49 -40.80 -47.62 -30.73
C GLU A 49 -39.57 -47.70 -31.67
N GLN A 50 -38.48 -46.99 -31.35
CA GLN A 50 -37.21 -47.11 -32.03
C GLN A 50 -36.23 -47.82 -31.09
N ARG A 51 -35.42 -48.75 -31.64
CA ARG A 51 -34.30 -49.40 -30.94
C ARG A 51 -32.97 -48.78 -31.39
N PRO A 52 -32.65 -47.52 -31.00
CA PRO A 52 -31.45 -46.83 -31.46
C PRO A 52 -30.16 -47.55 -31.04
N LEU A 53 -30.23 -48.41 -30.01
CA LEU A 53 -29.12 -49.21 -29.49
C LEU A 53 -29.15 -50.68 -29.97
N ALA A 54 -30.00 -51.08 -30.93
CA ALA A 54 -29.94 -52.42 -31.52
C ALA A 54 -28.73 -52.59 -32.45
N SER A 55 -28.33 -51.51 -33.13
CA SER A 55 -27.22 -51.50 -34.09
C SER A 55 -25.86 -51.46 -33.38
N THR A 56 -24.95 -52.35 -33.78
CA THR A 56 -23.58 -52.44 -33.24
C THR A 56 -22.79 -51.15 -33.41
N ALA A 57 -23.04 -50.38 -34.49
CA ALA A 57 -22.38 -49.10 -34.78
C ALA A 57 -22.79 -47.97 -33.82
N HIS A 58 -24.03 -47.96 -33.35
CA HIS A 58 -24.50 -46.93 -32.42
C HIS A 58 -23.99 -47.17 -30.99
N ARG A 59 -23.79 -48.44 -30.62
CA ARG A 59 -23.19 -48.82 -29.32
C ARG A 59 -21.72 -48.41 -29.21
N SER A 60 -20.94 -48.61 -30.29
CA SER A 60 -19.53 -48.21 -30.31
C SER A 60 -19.36 -46.70 -30.31
N LEU A 61 -20.25 -45.95 -30.96
CA LEU A 61 -20.25 -44.49 -30.89
C LEU A 61 -20.61 -43.96 -29.50
N ALA A 62 -21.66 -44.52 -28.87
CA ALA A 62 -22.08 -44.12 -27.53
C ALA A 62 -21.01 -44.44 -26.46
N SER A 63 -20.36 -45.61 -26.55
CA SER A 63 -19.26 -45.96 -25.65
C SER A 63 -18.03 -45.07 -25.85
N LEU A 64 -17.70 -44.73 -27.10
CA LEU A 64 -16.62 -43.81 -27.41
C LEU A 64 -16.88 -42.42 -26.80
N VAL A 65 -18.07 -41.86 -27.01
CA VAL A 65 -18.45 -40.55 -26.45
C VAL A 65 -18.44 -40.56 -24.92
N LEU A 66 -18.96 -41.62 -24.31
CA LEU A 66 -19.01 -41.78 -22.86
C LEU A 66 -17.60 -41.77 -22.22
N VAL A 67 -16.59 -42.32 -22.89
CA VAL A 67 -15.21 -42.31 -22.39
C VAL A 67 -14.50 -41.00 -22.74
N LEU A 68 -14.71 -40.49 -23.94
CA LEU A 68 -13.98 -39.34 -24.47
C LEU A 68 -14.36 -38.02 -23.77
N VAL A 69 -15.64 -37.80 -23.49
CA VAL A 69 -16.13 -36.57 -22.83
C VAL A 69 -15.52 -36.37 -21.43
N PRO A 70 -15.60 -37.32 -20.48
CA PRO A 70 -15.01 -37.16 -19.16
C PRO A 70 -13.48 -37.09 -19.21
N LEU A 71 -12.83 -37.79 -20.15
CA LEU A 71 -11.38 -37.69 -20.36
C LEU A 71 -10.97 -36.27 -20.78
N LEU A 72 -11.68 -35.67 -21.74
CA LEU A 72 -11.44 -34.29 -22.18
C LEU A 72 -11.70 -33.29 -21.06
N CYS A 73 -12.81 -33.43 -20.32
CA CYS A 73 -13.10 -32.60 -19.15
C CYS A 73 -12.01 -32.69 -18.08
N TRP A 74 -11.53 -33.90 -17.78
CA TRP A 74 -10.43 -34.12 -16.84
C TRP A 74 -9.14 -33.44 -17.30
N LEU A 75 -8.79 -33.57 -18.58
CA LEU A 75 -7.59 -32.95 -19.17
C LEU A 75 -7.66 -31.42 -19.09
N VAL A 76 -8.84 -30.83 -19.36
CA VAL A 76 -9.07 -29.38 -19.21
C VAL A 76 -8.92 -28.93 -17.75
N VAL A 77 -9.49 -29.67 -16.79
CA VAL A 77 -9.35 -29.37 -15.35
C VAL A 77 -7.88 -29.47 -14.92
N LEU A 78 -7.18 -30.51 -15.35
CA LEU A 78 -5.76 -30.71 -15.04
C LEU A 78 -4.91 -29.58 -15.63
N ARG A 79 -5.16 -29.19 -16.89
CA ARG A 79 -4.47 -28.06 -17.53
C ARG A 79 -4.72 -26.75 -16.79
N ARG A 80 -5.97 -26.46 -16.41
CA ARG A 80 -6.32 -25.26 -15.63
C ARG A 80 -5.63 -25.25 -14.27
N ARG A 81 -5.60 -26.39 -13.58
CA ARG A 81 -4.92 -26.54 -12.28
C ARG A 81 -3.41 -26.37 -12.40
N TYR A 82 -2.81 -26.95 -13.45
CA TYR A 82 -1.39 -26.82 -13.74
C TYR A 82 -0.99 -25.37 -14.02
N ILE A 83 -1.76 -24.66 -14.84
CA ILE A 83 -1.53 -23.24 -15.15
C ILE A 83 -1.62 -22.38 -13.89
N ARG A 84 -2.64 -22.59 -13.03
CA ARG A 84 -2.78 -21.87 -11.76
C ARG A 84 -1.58 -22.10 -10.84
N LEU A 85 -1.17 -23.35 -10.68
CA LEU A 85 -0.03 -23.71 -9.84
C LEU A 85 1.28 -23.11 -10.37
N GLN A 86 1.46 -23.09 -11.69
CA GLN A 86 2.62 -22.43 -12.30
C GLN A 86 2.60 -20.91 -12.10
N ALA A 87 1.44 -20.27 -12.20
CA ALA A 87 1.30 -18.84 -11.94
C ALA A 87 1.65 -18.50 -10.48
N GLU A 88 1.14 -19.28 -9.52
CA GLU A 88 1.47 -19.15 -8.09
C GLU A 88 2.97 -19.35 -7.84
N ARG A 89 3.60 -20.36 -8.45
CA ARG A 89 5.06 -20.58 -8.34
C ARG A 89 5.86 -19.43 -8.93
N LYS A 90 5.49 -18.92 -10.11
CA LYS A 90 6.15 -17.76 -10.73
C LYS A 90 6.02 -16.51 -9.86
N GLN A 91 4.85 -16.30 -9.25
CA GLN A 91 4.65 -15.20 -8.30
C GLN A 91 5.49 -15.37 -7.03
N ALA A 92 5.59 -16.60 -6.51
CA ALA A 92 6.42 -16.90 -5.33
C ALA A 92 7.91 -16.65 -5.62
N VAL A 93 8.41 -17.11 -6.78
CA VAL A 93 9.79 -16.87 -7.22
C VAL A 93 10.03 -15.37 -7.49
N ALA A 94 9.09 -14.68 -8.13
CA ALA A 94 9.19 -13.24 -8.33
C ALA A 94 9.22 -12.46 -7.00
N ALA A 95 8.43 -12.90 -6.00
CA ALA A 95 8.45 -12.33 -4.66
C ALA A 95 9.73 -12.65 -3.87
N GLU A 96 10.37 -13.78 -4.16
CA GLU A 96 11.67 -14.15 -3.58
C GLU A 96 12.83 -13.36 -4.19
N LEU A 97 12.73 -13.04 -5.49
CA LEU A 97 13.70 -12.20 -6.22
C LEU A 97 13.53 -10.70 -5.93
N ASP A 98 12.36 -10.29 -5.42
CA ASP A 98 12.06 -8.89 -5.13
C ASP A 98 12.70 -8.44 -3.80
N SER A 99 13.89 -7.85 -3.90
CA SER A 99 14.65 -7.32 -2.76
C SER A 99 13.97 -6.14 -2.06
N VAL A 100 12.99 -5.48 -2.69
CA VAL A 100 12.23 -4.37 -2.09
C VAL A 100 11.04 -4.87 -1.25
N LEU A 101 10.51 -6.06 -1.55
CA LEU A 101 9.33 -6.61 -0.86
C LEU A 101 9.50 -6.73 0.67
N PRO A 102 10.65 -7.16 1.22
CA PRO A 102 10.88 -7.14 2.66
C PRO A 102 10.77 -5.73 3.28
N LEU A 103 11.24 -4.69 2.56
CA LEU A 103 11.17 -3.30 3.02
C LEU A 103 9.73 -2.79 3.02
N VAL A 104 8.95 -3.13 1.99
CA VAL A 104 7.51 -2.82 1.92
C VAL A 104 6.75 -3.47 3.08
N ARG A 105 7.00 -4.76 3.35
CA ARG A 105 6.36 -5.47 4.48
C ARG A 105 6.77 -4.89 5.84
N ALA A 106 8.03 -4.49 5.99
CA ALA A 106 8.51 -3.83 7.20
C ALA A 106 7.83 -2.47 7.40
N GLN A 107 7.69 -1.68 6.32
CA GLN A 107 6.95 -0.43 6.32
C GLN A 107 5.46 -0.65 6.67
N GLU A 108 4.78 -1.63 6.06
CA GLU A 108 3.38 -1.96 6.36
C GLU A 108 3.20 -2.30 7.84
N LYS A 109 4.05 -3.17 8.38
CA LYS A 109 4.02 -3.52 9.80
C LYS A 109 4.23 -2.31 10.71
N ALA A 110 5.10 -1.38 10.34
CA ALA A 110 5.34 -0.15 11.11
C ALA A 110 4.15 0.81 11.05
N LEU A 111 3.55 1.00 9.89
CA LEU A 111 2.36 1.83 9.69
C LEU A 111 1.16 1.26 10.45
N ASP A 112 0.93 -0.06 10.39
CA ASP A 112 -0.15 -0.73 11.12
C ASP A 112 0.04 -0.63 12.64
N GLN A 113 1.28 -0.67 13.12
CA GLN A 113 1.61 -0.41 14.52
C GLN A 113 1.30 1.04 14.92
N GLY A 114 1.65 2.02 14.09
CA GLY A 114 1.29 3.43 14.31
C GLY A 114 -0.22 3.63 14.38
N LEU A 115 -0.96 3.03 13.43
CA LEU A 115 -2.42 3.10 13.37
C LEU A 115 -3.09 2.45 14.58
N SER A 116 -2.67 1.24 14.96
CA SER A 116 -3.25 0.55 16.13
C SER A 116 -3.04 1.36 17.41
N ARG A 117 -1.84 1.90 17.64
CA ARG A 117 -1.57 2.78 18.80
C ARG A 117 -2.45 4.03 18.80
N PHE A 118 -2.61 4.67 17.65
CA PHE A 118 -3.51 5.80 17.50
C PHE A 118 -4.94 5.42 17.89
N LEU A 119 -5.47 4.32 17.35
CA LEU A 119 -6.81 3.84 17.65
C LEU A 119 -6.98 3.47 19.13
N ASP A 120 -5.98 2.86 19.75
CA ASP A 120 -6.00 2.51 21.17
C ASP A 120 -6.04 3.77 22.06
N SER A 121 -5.25 4.80 21.73
CA SER A 121 -5.24 6.07 22.48
C SER A 121 -6.51 6.91 22.27
N ALA A 122 -7.12 6.83 21.08
CA ALA A 122 -8.19 7.74 20.68
C ALA A 122 -9.60 7.17 20.95
N GLY A 123 -9.71 5.96 21.52
CA GLY A 123 -10.99 5.34 21.90
C GLY A 123 -11.61 4.47 20.78
N GLY A 124 -10.79 3.89 19.91
CA GLY A 124 -11.18 2.91 18.90
C GLY A 124 -11.44 3.48 17.50
N ARG A 125 -11.98 2.64 16.60
CA ARG A 125 -12.11 2.94 15.15
C ARG A 125 -12.94 4.19 14.82
N ARG A 126 -13.84 4.63 15.71
CA ARG A 126 -14.63 5.86 15.51
C ARG A 126 -13.76 7.12 15.55
N ALA A 127 -12.62 7.06 16.24
CA ALA A 127 -11.68 8.17 16.30
C ALA A 127 -10.89 8.38 15.02
N LEU A 128 -10.91 7.39 14.10
CA LEU A 128 -10.21 7.47 12.83
C LEU A 128 -10.51 8.80 12.12
N TYR A 129 -11.79 9.12 11.92
CA TYR A 129 -12.20 10.34 11.21
C TYR A 129 -12.46 11.55 12.11
N ARG A 130 -12.19 11.44 13.42
CA ARG A 130 -12.37 12.56 14.35
C ARG A 130 -11.26 13.60 14.19
N LEU A 131 -10.04 13.13 13.93
CA LEU A 131 -8.87 14.00 13.78
C LEU A 131 -8.50 14.14 12.29
N PRO A 132 -8.21 15.36 11.83
CA PRO A 132 -7.67 15.60 10.50
C PRO A 132 -6.26 15.01 10.38
N TRP A 133 -5.95 14.46 9.22
CA TRP A 133 -4.64 13.89 8.91
C TRP A 133 -3.90 14.78 7.90
N TYR A 134 -2.66 15.13 8.21
CA TYR A 134 -1.81 15.97 7.37
C TYR A 134 -0.57 15.19 6.95
N LEU A 135 -0.15 15.39 5.71
CA LEU A 135 1.11 14.84 5.19
C LEU A 135 2.13 15.96 5.07
N VAL A 136 3.34 15.73 5.59
CA VAL A 136 4.46 16.66 5.44
C VAL A 136 5.28 16.26 4.24
N ILE A 137 5.48 17.21 3.32
CA ILE A 137 6.31 17.04 2.13
C ILE A 137 7.41 18.07 2.20
N GLY A 138 8.64 17.66 1.95
CA GLY A 138 9.77 18.57 1.93
C GLY A 138 11.06 17.80 1.74
N ASP A 139 12.08 18.49 1.24
CA ASP A 139 13.37 17.89 0.97
C ASP A 139 14.03 17.33 2.25
N GLN A 140 15.04 16.49 2.08
CA GLN A 140 15.91 16.11 3.19
C GLN A 140 16.50 17.37 3.84
N HIS A 141 16.60 17.37 5.17
CA HIS A 141 17.12 18.51 5.94
C HIS A 141 16.34 19.83 5.83
N ALA A 142 15.15 19.87 5.20
CA ALA A 142 14.29 21.05 5.18
C ALA A 142 13.68 21.42 6.55
N GLY A 143 14.12 20.81 7.66
CA GLY A 143 13.62 21.13 9.00
C GLY A 143 12.25 20.55 9.36
N LYS A 144 11.73 19.57 8.59
CA LYS A 144 10.42 18.92 8.83
C LYS A 144 10.21 18.49 10.28
N SER A 145 11.08 17.62 10.80
CA SER A 145 10.92 17.08 12.15
C SER A 145 11.14 18.15 13.21
N SER A 146 12.07 19.09 13.00
CA SER A 146 12.28 20.23 13.92
C SER A 146 11.08 21.17 13.97
N LEU A 147 10.41 21.40 12.85
CA LEU A 147 9.18 22.19 12.77
C LEU A 147 8.08 21.55 13.62
N ILE A 148 7.90 20.22 13.50
CA ILE A 148 6.87 19.49 14.25
C ILE A 148 7.24 19.41 15.74
N ASP A 149 8.47 18.99 16.08
CA ASP A 149 8.96 18.85 17.46
C ASP A 149 8.88 20.17 18.26
N ARG A 150 8.94 21.32 17.59
CA ARG A 150 8.89 22.66 18.22
C ARG A 150 7.52 23.33 18.21
N THR A 151 6.46 22.65 17.76
CA THR A 151 5.11 23.21 17.97
C THR A 151 4.69 23.04 19.42
N GLU A 152 3.90 23.99 19.94
CA GLU A 152 3.30 23.91 21.28
C GLU A 152 2.22 22.82 21.40
N GLN A 153 1.99 22.06 20.32
CA GLN A 153 1.07 20.94 20.35
C GLN A 153 1.62 19.81 21.23
N SER A 154 0.79 19.32 22.13
CA SER A 154 1.12 18.16 22.96
C SER A 154 1.05 16.88 22.11
N PHE A 155 2.16 16.49 21.49
CA PHE A 155 2.26 15.17 20.83
C PHE A 155 2.46 14.07 21.86
N SER A 156 1.36 13.44 22.26
CA SER A 156 1.33 12.42 23.31
C SER A 156 1.94 11.09 22.85
N LEU A 157 1.84 10.75 21.55
CA LEU A 157 2.30 9.45 21.03
C LEU A 157 3.77 9.42 20.60
N THR A 158 4.33 10.50 20.07
CA THR A 158 5.73 10.50 19.57
C THR A 158 6.77 10.37 20.69
N ARG A 159 6.46 10.93 21.87
CA ARG A 159 7.35 10.82 23.05
C ARG A 159 7.36 9.38 23.59
N ILE A 160 6.24 8.65 23.46
CA ILE A 160 6.14 7.24 23.82
C ILE A 160 6.93 6.37 22.84
N ASP A 161 6.92 6.68 21.54
CA ASP A 161 7.68 5.96 20.52
C ASP A 161 9.20 6.11 20.68
N LYS A 162 9.74 7.33 20.86
CA LYS A 162 11.18 7.54 21.11
C LYS A 162 11.65 6.82 22.40
N ALA A 163 10.79 6.74 23.42
CA ALA A 163 11.09 6.07 24.68
C ALA A 163 10.94 4.53 24.62
N GLN A 164 9.92 4.00 23.94
CA GLN A 164 9.69 2.55 23.79
C GLN A 164 10.57 1.92 22.71
N ALA A 165 10.93 2.64 21.64
CA ALA A 165 11.88 2.17 20.64
C ALA A 165 13.29 1.97 21.21
N ARG A 166 13.65 2.69 22.28
CA ARG A 166 14.89 2.43 23.04
C ARG A 166 14.84 1.13 23.84
N GLY A 167 13.65 0.62 24.17
CA GLY A 167 13.46 -0.59 25.01
C GLY A 167 13.05 -1.86 24.26
N ARG A 168 12.54 -1.74 23.03
CA ARG A 168 12.21 -2.89 22.15
C ARG A 168 13.08 -2.83 20.91
N GLN A 169 13.67 -3.96 20.52
CA GLN A 169 14.34 -4.14 19.23
C GLN A 169 13.33 -3.99 18.09
N ALA A 170 12.95 -2.75 17.76
CA ALA A 170 12.31 -2.45 16.51
C ALA A 170 13.33 -2.74 15.41
N GLN A 171 12.95 -3.54 14.41
CA GLN A 171 13.79 -3.74 13.24
C GLN A 171 14.14 -2.36 12.66
N PRO A 172 15.41 -2.04 12.44
CA PRO A 172 15.78 -0.75 11.84
C PRO A 172 15.13 -0.66 10.45
N LEU A 173 14.24 0.31 10.29
CA LEU A 173 13.62 0.61 9.00
C LEU A 173 14.61 1.45 8.19
N ALA A 174 14.85 1.08 6.93
CA ALA A 174 15.68 1.88 6.02
C ALA A 174 15.09 3.28 5.78
N PHE A 175 13.76 3.37 5.76
CA PHE A 175 13.01 4.61 5.52
C PHE A 175 11.89 4.75 6.58
N PRO A 176 12.21 5.18 7.81
CA PRO A 176 11.22 5.34 8.86
C PRO A 176 10.28 6.51 8.52
N ILE A 177 8.98 6.29 8.74
CA ILE A 177 7.95 7.32 8.61
C ILE A 177 7.60 7.82 10.01
N GLY A 178 7.71 9.12 10.24
CA GLY A 178 7.34 9.76 11.50
C GLY A 178 5.83 9.81 11.68
N TRP A 179 5.36 9.44 12.87
CA TRP A 179 3.98 9.55 13.30
C TRP A 179 3.88 10.55 14.44
N TRP A 180 3.12 11.61 14.21
CA TRP A 180 2.92 12.68 15.19
C TRP A 180 1.43 12.82 15.45
N VAL A 181 1.00 12.47 16.66
CA VAL A 181 -0.41 12.55 17.04
C VAL A 181 -0.55 13.54 18.18
N SER A 182 -1.35 14.58 17.95
CA SER A 182 -1.80 15.53 18.94
C SER A 182 -3.30 15.38 19.21
N ASN A 183 -3.84 16.23 20.08
CA ASN A 183 -5.28 16.29 20.33
C ASN A 183 -6.06 16.89 19.16
N ASP A 184 -5.39 17.56 18.22
CA ASP A 184 -6.01 18.33 17.14
C ASP A 184 -5.77 17.73 15.76
N ALA A 185 -4.65 17.02 15.55
CA ALA A 185 -4.32 16.44 14.25
C ALA A 185 -3.38 15.23 14.35
N VAL A 186 -3.35 14.44 13.28
CA VAL A 186 -2.29 13.45 13.01
C VAL A 186 -1.45 13.94 11.86
N ILE A 187 -0.13 14.00 12.04
CA ILE A 187 0.83 14.42 11.04
C ILE A 187 1.72 13.23 10.69
N ILE A 188 1.80 12.93 9.40
CA ILE A 188 2.65 11.88 8.82
C ILE A 188 3.86 12.55 8.16
N ASP A 189 5.05 12.19 8.62
CA ASP A 189 6.34 12.74 8.16
C ASP A 189 7.14 11.66 7.42
N PRO A 190 6.94 11.49 6.09
CA PRO A 190 7.76 10.60 5.29
C PRO A 190 9.21 11.11 5.17
N PRO A 191 10.20 10.20 5.03
CA PRO A 191 11.58 10.60 4.85
C PRO A 191 11.78 11.36 3.54
N GLY A 192 12.70 12.33 3.53
CA GLY A 192 12.94 13.18 2.35
C GLY A 192 13.41 12.39 1.11
N ALA A 193 13.94 11.18 1.27
CA ALA A 193 14.27 10.28 0.17
C ALA A 193 13.06 9.93 -0.72
N PHE A 194 11.84 9.96 -0.17
CA PHE A 194 10.61 9.76 -0.95
C PHE A 194 10.28 10.95 -1.84
N ILE A 195 10.86 12.12 -1.57
CA ILE A 195 10.62 13.35 -2.32
C ILE A 195 11.54 13.39 -3.53
N ARG A 196 12.86 13.34 -3.33
CA ARG A 196 13.79 13.37 -4.47
C ARG A 196 13.72 12.11 -5.33
N GLN A 197 13.51 10.94 -4.73
CA GLN A 197 13.56 9.63 -5.42
C GLN A 197 14.74 9.55 -6.40
N GLU A 198 15.89 10.09 -6.01
CA GLU A 198 17.09 10.01 -6.82
C GLU A 198 17.43 8.52 -6.99
N SER A 199 17.43 8.07 -8.25
CA SER A 199 18.02 6.78 -8.58
C SER A 199 19.49 6.86 -8.19
N LEU A 200 19.94 6.00 -7.28
CA LEU A 200 21.37 5.75 -6.98
C LEU A 200 22.13 5.16 -8.20
N ALA A 201 21.79 5.58 -9.43
CA ALA A 201 22.38 5.12 -10.67
C ALA A 201 23.64 5.91 -11.07
N GLY A 202 24.16 6.81 -10.22
CA GLY A 202 25.36 7.55 -10.54
C GLY A 202 25.89 8.45 -9.42
N SER A 203 26.54 7.86 -8.42
CA SER A 203 27.53 8.53 -7.57
C SER A 203 28.41 7.45 -6.91
N PRO A 204 29.67 7.25 -7.35
CA PRO A 204 30.61 6.29 -6.77
C PRO A 204 31.35 6.87 -5.56
N THR A 205 30.65 7.64 -4.71
CA THR A 205 31.26 8.30 -3.55
C THR A 205 30.24 8.36 -2.42
N ASP A 206 30.07 7.25 -1.70
CA ASP A 206 29.77 7.32 -0.28
C ASP A 206 30.20 6.02 0.40
N ASP A 207 31.32 6.11 1.14
CA ASP A 207 31.89 5.13 2.06
C ASP A 207 31.00 4.87 3.30
N SER A 208 29.69 5.00 3.13
CA SER A 208 28.71 4.64 4.14
C SER A 208 28.32 3.20 3.85
N GLY A 209 28.72 2.25 4.70
CA GLY A 209 28.40 0.81 4.60
C GLY A 209 26.90 0.44 4.69
N ALA A 210 26.02 1.30 4.19
CA ALA A 210 24.62 1.03 3.98
C ALA A 210 24.47 0.02 2.83
N PRO A 211 23.61 -1.01 2.98
CA PRO A 211 23.33 -1.94 1.90
C PRO A 211 22.89 -1.20 0.65
N GLN A 212 23.42 -1.58 -0.52
CA GLN A 212 23.00 -1.03 -1.81
C GLN A 212 21.54 -1.44 -2.05
N LEU A 213 20.60 -0.53 -1.78
CA LEU A 213 19.18 -0.74 -2.06
C LEU A 213 18.91 -0.54 -3.56
N PRO A 214 17.95 -1.28 -4.15
CA PRO A 214 17.52 -1.04 -5.53
C PRO A 214 17.10 0.41 -5.75
N PRO A 215 17.40 1.02 -6.92
CA PRO A 215 17.13 2.44 -7.17
C PRO A 215 15.63 2.80 -7.14
N GLU A 216 14.76 1.82 -7.41
CA GLU A 216 13.30 1.96 -7.38
C GLU A 216 12.69 1.90 -5.97
N THR A 217 13.50 1.64 -4.93
CA THR A 217 13.00 1.42 -3.56
C THR A 217 12.20 2.61 -3.00
N PRO A 218 12.69 3.87 -3.06
CA PRO A 218 11.95 5.01 -2.52
C PRO A 218 10.61 5.22 -3.21
N ALA A 219 10.56 5.03 -4.54
CA ALA A 219 9.33 5.18 -5.32
C ALA A 219 8.28 4.12 -4.96
N ARG A 220 8.70 2.85 -4.80
CA ARG A 220 7.79 1.77 -4.39
C ARG A 220 7.29 1.94 -2.96
N LEU A 221 8.13 2.38 -2.04
CA LEU A 221 7.73 2.67 -0.66
C LEU A 221 6.81 3.89 -0.54
N TRP A 222 6.98 4.88 -1.41
CA TRP A 222 6.08 6.03 -1.52
C TRP A 222 4.69 5.61 -2.03
N GLN A 223 4.63 4.85 -3.13
CA GLN A 223 3.39 4.28 -3.64
C GLN A 223 2.69 3.44 -2.57
N HIS A 224 3.44 2.57 -1.90
CA HIS A 224 2.88 1.74 -0.83
C HIS A 224 2.29 2.59 0.32
N LEU A 225 2.93 3.70 0.72
CA LEU A 225 2.39 4.60 1.73
C LEU A 225 1.05 5.21 1.31
N MET A 226 0.94 5.68 0.05
CA MET A 226 -0.32 6.24 -0.46
C MET A 226 -1.43 5.19 -0.53
N ASP A 227 -1.12 4.00 -1.02
CA ASP A 227 -2.08 2.89 -1.04
C ASP A 227 -2.50 2.49 0.38
N TRP A 228 -1.56 2.47 1.33
CA TRP A 228 -1.84 2.16 2.73
C TRP A 228 -2.79 3.19 3.35
N LEU A 229 -2.62 4.49 3.04
CA LEU A 229 -3.54 5.54 3.48
C LEU A 229 -4.95 5.35 2.92
N LEU A 230 -5.07 5.01 1.63
CA LEU A 230 -6.37 4.74 1.00
C LEU A 230 -7.06 3.49 1.57
N ARG A 231 -6.30 2.41 1.80
CA ARG A 231 -6.84 1.18 2.40
C ARG A 231 -7.38 1.42 3.81
N ASN A 232 -6.65 2.19 4.62
CA ASN A 232 -7.00 2.38 6.03
C ASN A 232 -7.93 3.57 6.29
N ARG A 233 -7.98 4.57 5.42
CA ARG A 233 -8.77 5.80 5.59
C ARG A 233 -9.42 6.26 4.27
N SER A 234 -10.17 5.37 3.62
CA SER A 234 -10.70 5.56 2.26
C SER A 234 -11.55 6.81 2.00
N GLN A 235 -12.35 7.28 2.96
CA GLN A 235 -13.25 8.44 2.74
C GLN A 235 -12.51 9.78 2.59
N ARG A 236 -11.45 10.00 3.39
CA ARG A 236 -10.68 11.24 3.49
C ARG A 236 -9.27 10.91 3.93
N ALA A 237 -8.48 10.29 3.05
CA ALA A 237 -7.16 9.77 3.39
C ALA A 237 -6.25 10.84 4.03
N LEU A 238 -6.32 12.07 3.50
CA LEU A 238 -5.68 13.26 4.06
C LEU A 238 -6.68 14.43 4.09
N ASN A 239 -6.42 15.39 4.97
CA ASN A 239 -7.16 16.63 5.12
C ASN A 239 -6.36 17.84 4.58
N GLY A 240 -5.05 17.71 4.42
CA GLY A 240 -4.18 18.75 3.88
C GLY A 240 -2.74 18.27 3.73
N VAL A 241 -1.93 19.09 3.06
CA VAL A 241 -0.49 18.84 2.87
C VAL A 241 0.30 20.03 3.40
N LEU A 242 1.33 19.76 4.18
CA LEU A 242 2.30 20.75 4.64
C LEU A 242 3.56 20.65 3.79
N LEU A 243 3.80 21.64 2.93
CA LEU A 243 5.01 21.73 2.13
C LEU A 243 6.06 22.54 2.87
N VAL A 244 7.12 21.88 3.32
CA VAL A 244 8.23 22.47 4.06
C VAL A 244 9.38 22.74 3.11
N VAL A 245 9.78 24.00 3.02
CA VAL A 245 10.87 24.47 2.14
C VAL A 245 11.95 25.12 2.99
N ASP A 246 13.20 24.75 2.70
CA ASP A 246 14.39 25.37 3.28
C ASP A 246 14.63 26.72 2.60
N LEU A 247 14.48 27.81 3.36
CA LEU A 247 14.58 29.15 2.81
C LEU A 247 16.02 29.54 2.41
N PRO A 248 17.05 29.34 3.27
CA PRO A 248 18.45 29.50 2.87
C PRO A 248 18.80 28.73 1.60
N ALA A 249 18.43 27.45 1.51
CA ALA A 249 18.73 26.65 0.32
C ALA A 249 18.05 27.21 -0.94
N LEU A 250 16.82 27.71 -0.83
CA LEU A 250 16.10 28.34 -1.92
C LEU A 250 16.75 29.65 -2.38
N LEU A 251 17.24 30.47 -1.45
CA LEU A 251 17.87 31.76 -1.75
C LEU A 251 19.25 31.59 -2.37
N HIS A 252 20.07 30.68 -1.84
CA HIS A 252 21.42 30.41 -2.34
C HIS A 252 21.46 29.54 -3.60
N GLY A 253 20.37 28.83 -3.91
CA GLY A 253 20.29 27.98 -5.09
C GLY A 253 20.30 28.79 -6.40
N THR A 254 20.89 28.20 -7.43
CA THR A 254 20.85 28.76 -8.80
C THR A 254 19.42 28.79 -9.34
N PRO A 255 19.11 29.63 -10.36
CA PRO A 255 17.81 29.59 -11.03
C PRO A 255 17.42 28.17 -11.48
N GLU A 256 18.37 27.40 -12.00
CA GLU A 256 18.17 26.03 -12.45
C GLU A 256 17.83 25.08 -11.30
N GLU A 257 18.55 25.18 -10.18
CA GLU A 257 18.29 24.39 -8.97
C GLU A 257 16.91 24.69 -8.37
N ARG A 258 16.51 25.97 -8.34
CA ARG A 258 15.18 26.37 -7.88
C ARG A 258 14.07 25.79 -8.74
N VAL A 259 14.24 25.82 -10.07
CA VAL A 259 13.28 25.23 -11.02
C VAL A 259 13.22 23.71 -10.84
N ALA A 260 14.37 23.04 -10.71
CA ALA A 260 14.43 21.60 -10.47
C ALA A 260 13.71 21.20 -9.15
N LEU A 261 13.98 21.93 -8.06
CA LEU A 261 13.29 21.72 -6.78
C LEU A 261 11.78 21.90 -6.91
N ALA A 262 11.33 22.97 -7.57
CA ALA A 262 9.91 23.21 -7.81
C ALA A 262 9.26 22.08 -8.61
N HIS A 263 9.93 21.55 -9.64
CA HIS A 263 9.45 20.40 -10.41
C HIS A 263 9.33 19.14 -9.56
N VAL A 264 10.33 18.82 -8.73
CA VAL A 264 10.29 17.66 -7.83
C VAL A 264 9.12 17.78 -6.84
N LEU A 265 8.99 18.93 -6.16
CA LEU A 265 7.93 19.16 -5.19
C LEU A 265 6.53 19.12 -5.83
N ARG A 266 6.37 19.76 -7.00
CA ARG A 266 5.11 19.73 -7.77
C ARG A 266 4.75 18.32 -8.20
N THR A 267 5.72 17.52 -8.63
CA THR A 267 5.50 16.12 -9.02
C THR A 267 4.97 15.31 -7.85
N ARG A 268 5.56 15.47 -6.65
CA ARG A 268 5.07 14.80 -5.43
C ARG A 268 3.67 15.25 -5.03
N LEU A 269 3.38 16.55 -5.09
CA LEU A 269 2.04 17.06 -4.81
C LEU A 269 1.00 16.51 -5.79
N TYR A 270 1.37 16.40 -7.08
CA TYR A 270 0.52 15.81 -8.10
C TYR A 270 0.29 14.31 -7.84
N GLU A 271 1.31 13.55 -7.46
CA GLU A 271 1.17 12.13 -7.10
C GLU A 271 0.22 11.95 -5.91
N VAL A 272 0.35 12.75 -4.85
CA VAL A 272 -0.58 12.70 -3.70
C VAL A 272 -2.01 12.99 -4.14
N SER A 273 -2.22 14.08 -4.88
CA SER A 273 -3.55 14.47 -5.34
C SER A 273 -4.19 13.43 -6.27
N SER A 274 -3.40 12.91 -7.23
CA SER A 274 -3.87 11.93 -8.23
C SER A 274 -4.15 10.56 -7.63
N GLN A 275 -3.27 10.04 -6.76
CA GLN A 275 -3.46 8.73 -6.12
C GLN A 275 -4.60 8.78 -5.11
N LEU A 276 -4.67 9.83 -4.28
CA LEU A 276 -5.72 9.95 -3.27
C LEU A 276 -7.08 10.39 -3.84
N GLY A 277 -7.12 10.83 -5.10
CA GLY A 277 -8.33 11.29 -5.77
C GLY A 277 -8.97 12.52 -5.13
N SER A 278 -8.18 13.38 -4.48
CA SER A 278 -8.70 14.54 -3.73
C SER A 278 -7.82 15.78 -3.90
N ARG A 279 -8.47 16.95 -3.98
CA ARG A 279 -7.78 18.25 -3.97
C ARG A 279 -7.58 18.70 -2.53
N LEU A 280 -6.36 18.56 -2.03
CA LEU A 280 -6.01 18.88 -0.65
C LEU A 280 -5.58 20.35 -0.53
N PRO A 281 -5.95 21.05 0.56
CA PRO A 281 -5.35 22.35 0.86
C PRO A 281 -3.85 22.19 1.10
N LEU A 282 -3.07 23.12 0.55
CA LEU A 282 -1.61 23.16 0.63
C LEU A 282 -1.17 24.30 1.53
N TYR A 283 -0.39 23.99 2.56
CA TYR A 283 0.23 24.96 3.45
C TYR A 283 1.73 24.97 3.17
N VAL A 284 2.24 26.08 2.66
CA VAL A 284 3.68 26.24 2.38
C VAL A 284 4.34 26.89 3.59
N VAL A 285 5.29 26.19 4.20
CA VAL A 285 6.08 26.66 5.34
C VAL A 285 7.51 26.84 4.90
N LEU A 286 7.96 28.09 4.91
CA LEU A 286 9.36 28.44 4.78
C LEU A 286 10.01 28.25 6.15
N THR A 287 11.12 27.54 6.20
CA THR A 287 11.84 27.22 7.43
C THR A 287 13.22 27.82 7.43
N LYS A 288 13.87 27.80 8.60
CA LYS A 288 15.24 28.28 8.81
C LYS A 288 15.41 29.79 8.54
N PHE A 289 14.40 30.58 8.90
CA PHE A 289 14.49 32.04 8.86
C PHE A 289 15.62 32.57 9.74
N ASP A 290 15.93 31.88 10.83
CA ASP A 290 17.04 32.15 11.76
C ASP A 290 18.43 32.09 11.08
N LEU A 291 18.55 31.42 9.94
CA LEU A 291 19.80 31.38 9.18
C LEU A 291 19.95 32.54 8.18
N LEU A 292 18.96 33.43 8.09
CA LEU A 292 19.06 34.62 7.25
C LEU A 292 19.80 35.74 7.97
N ASP A 293 20.74 36.36 7.26
CA ASP A 293 21.46 37.53 7.75
C ASP A 293 20.49 38.64 8.17
N GLY A 294 20.57 39.05 9.43
CA GLY A 294 19.74 40.12 10.00
C GLY A 294 18.36 39.68 10.51
N PHE A 295 17.97 38.41 10.39
CA PHE A 295 16.68 37.94 10.92
C PHE A 295 16.59 38.09 12.44
N ASP A 296 17.68 37.82 13.17
CA ASP A 296 17.70 38.01 14.63
C ASP A 296 17.42 39.46 15.03
N GLN A 297 17.96 40.42 14.29
CA GLN A 297 17.74 41.85 14.54
C GLN A 297 16.30 42.25 14.22
N LEU A 298 15.75 41.74 13.11
CA LEU A 298 14.35 41.92 12.74
C LEU A 298 13.43 41.34 13.83
N TYR A 299 13.65 40.10 14.24
CA TYR A 299 12.82 39.39 15.21
C TYR A 299 12.89 40.05 16.60
N ALA A 300 14.08 40.52 17.02
CA ALA A 300 14.25 41.28 18.24
C ALA A 300 13.43 42.58 18.27
N GLY A 301 13.26 43.23 17.12
CA GLY A 301 12.45 44.45 16.97
C GLY A 301 10.93 44.23 17.00
N LEU A 302 10.44 42.99 16.88
CA LEU A 302 9.01 42.71 16.85
C LEU A 302 8.38 42.72 18.25
N SER A 303 7.19 43.33 18.35
CA SER A 303 6.37 43.29 19.57
C SER A 303 5.95 41.86 19.90
N VAL A 304 5.69 41.58 21.19
CA VAL A 304 5.20 40.27 21.65
C VAL A 304 3.95 39.84 20.86
N SER A 305 3.01 40.77 20.66
CA SER A 305 1.78 40.53 19.90
C SER A 305 2.00 40.18 18.42
N MET A 306 3.08 40.64 17.79
CA MET A 306 3.43 40.24 16.42
C MET A 306 4.15 38.91 16.37
N ARG A 307 4.92 38.55 17.41
CA ARG A 307 5.58 37.25 17.52
C ARG A 307 4.59 36.10 17.73
N GLU A 308 3.43 36.37 18.34
CA GLU A 308 2.33 35.40 18.49
C GLU A 308 1.49 35.23 17.22
N LYS A 309 1.60 36.15 16.26
CA LYS A 309 0.88 36.04 14.99
C LYS A 309 1.62 35.15 14.00
N MET A 310 0.85 34.53 13.11
CA MET A 310 1.40 33.79 11.98
C MET A 310 2.23 34.73 11.10
N PHE A 311 3.51 34.38 10.87
CA PHE A 311 4.33 35.01 9.84
C PHE A 311 3.95 34.44 8.48
N GLY A 312 2.98 35.09 7.83
CA GLY A 312 2.53 34.70 6.51
C GLY A 312 1.10 35.15 6.26
N PHE A 313 0.50 34.57 5.23
CA PHE A 313 -0.85 34.88 4.81
C PHE A 313 -1.53 33.61 4.26
N THR A 314 -2.85 33.66 4.16
CA THR A 314 -3.65 32.58 3.58
C THR A 314 -4.34 33.10 2.33
N PHE A 315 -4.20 32.39 1.22
CA PHE A 315 -4.88 32.72 -0.02
C PHE A 315 -6.38 32.47 0.11
N ARG A 316 -7.21 33.36 -0.44
CA ARG A 316 -8.66 33.11 -0.49
C ARG A 316 -8.97 32.06 -1.57
N LEU A 317 -10.00 31.26 -1.32
CA LEU A 317 -10.43 30.19 -2.24
C LEU A 317 -10.89 30.74 -3.61
N ASP A 318 -11.28 32.00 -3.68
CA ASP A 318 -11.78 32.67 -4.89
C ASP A 318 -10.67 32.88 -5.94
N ALA A 319 -9.40 32.84 -5.52
CA ALA A 319 -8.23 32.95 -6.38
C ALA A 319 -7.91 31.65 -7.16
N ILE A 320 -8.64 30.55 -6.93
CA ILE A 320 -8.39 29.25 -7.56
C ILE A 320 -8.69 29.26 -9.09
N GLY A 321 -9.51 30.20 -9.56
CA GLY A 321 -9.86 30.33 -10.99
C GLY A 321 -8.83 31.06 -11.85
N THR A 322 -7.86 31.74 -11.25
CA THR A 322 -6.96 32.68 -11.93
C THR A 322 -5.56 32.57 -11.33
N PHE A 323 -4.61 32.03 -12.11
CA PHE A 323 -3.24 31.73 -11.66
C PHE A 323 -2.53 32.93 -10.99
N ASP A 324 -2.83 34.16 -11.43
CA ASP A 324 -2.23 35.40 -10.91
C ASP A 324 -3.16 36.22 -10.01
N ALA A 325 -4.34 35.72 -9.64
CA ALA A 325 -5.25 36.50 -8.78
C ALA A 325 -4.64 36.80 -7.41
N TRP A 326 -3.74 35.94 -6.93
CA TRP A 326 -3.04 36.15 -5.68
C TRP A 326 -2.08 37.36 -5.70
N LEU A 327 -1.52 37.74 -6.86
CA LEU A 327 -0.67 38.94 -7.01
C LEU A 327 -1.46 40.24 -6.82
N LYS A 328 -2.80 40.17 -6.83
CA LYS A 328 -3.68 41.33 -6.62
C LYS A 328 -4.25 41.38 -5.21
N GLU A 329 -4.02 40.37 -4.37
CA GLU A 329 -4.54 40.30 -3.00
C GLU A 329 -3.64 41.00 -1.97
N TYR A 330 -2.36 41.24 -2.29
CA TYR A 330 -1.34 41.80 -1.40
C TYR A 330 -0.41 42.75 -2.15
#